data_AF-A0A2B7Y332-F1
#
_entry.id   AF-A0A2B7Y332-F1
#
_cell.length_a   1.000
_cell.length_b   1.000
_cell.length_c   1.000
_cell.angle_alpha   90.00
_cell.angle_beta   90.00
_cell.angle_gamma   90.00
#
_symmetry.space_group_name_H-M   'P 1'
#
loop_
_entity.id
_entity.type
_entity.pdbx_description
1 polymer ?
#
loop_
_entity_poly.entity_id
_entity_poly.type
_entity_poly.pdbx_seq_one_letter_code
_entity_poly.pdbx_strand_id
1 'polypeptide(L)'
;MHLPTSLLTLTSLLVTHAYAHGLVSSPITRTPGDATAAVCGQTMVDFYLADNTSYPEALLREGGLDENYDPELCNLWLCKGFQFGDNSAKVVEYVAGDEVPIEVFIRIPHLGFANVSIVDTSVNAVVGEPLRVWEDGYADPAEFPNLPEDQVKFSVTVPELGGLCVEPGKCVIQWYWFGAEQTYESCIDFTQPAPDPDAVPNVEARYWTA
;
A
#
# COMPACT_ATOMS: atom_id res chain seq x y z
N MET A 1 -59.68 25.53 -27.54
CA MET A 1 -59.29 24.61 -26.45
C MET A 1 -57.79 24.37 -26.61
N HIS A 2 -56.96 25.04 -25.83
CA HIS A 2 -55.51 24.90 -25.88
C HIS A 2 -55.06 23.99 -24.71
N LEU A 3 -54.45 22.85 -25.03
CA LEU A 3 -53.75 22.02 -24.05
C LEU A 3 -52.44 22.72 -23.64
N PRO A 4 -52.09 22.79 -22.36
CA PRO A 4 -50.78 23.24 -21.94
C PRO A 4 -49.78 22.09 -22.09
N THR A 5 -48.69 22.33 -22.81
CA THR A 5 -47.55 21.42 -22.92
C THR A 5 -46.75 21.49 -21.63
N SER A 6 -46.84 20.46 -20.78
CA SER A 6 -45.96 20.31 -19.61
C SER A 6 -44.53 19.98 -20.08
N LEU A 7 -43.61 20.91 -19.83
CA LEU A 7 -42.18 20.72 -20.02
C LEU A 7 -41.63 19.95 -18.82
N LEU A 8 -41.36 18.65 -18.97
CA LEU A 8 -40.65 17.85 -17.96
C LEU A 8 -39.17 18.25 -18.00
N THR A 9 -38.71 19.01 -17.01
CA THR A 9 -37.28 19.26 -16.76
C THR A 9 -36.68 18.03 -16.07
N LEU A 10 -35.91 17.24 -16.83
CA LEU A 10 -35.14 16.12 -16.31
C LEU A 10 -33.79 16.66 -15.79
N THR A 11 -33.69 16.95 -14.49
CA THR A 11 -32.41 17.28 -13.84
C THR A 11 -31.60 16.00 -13.64
N SER A 12 -30.58 15.79 -14.47
CA SER A 12 -29.57 14.75 -14.27
C SER A 12 -28.70 15.10 -13.06
N LEU A 13 -28.86 14.36 -11.96
CA LEU A 13 -27.92 14.38 -10.84
C LEU A 13 -26.59 13.75 -11.31
N LEU A 14 -25.57 14.58 -11.53
CA LEU A 14 -24.19 14.14 -11.64
C LEU A 14 -23.74 13.74 -10.22
N VAL A 15 -23.72 12.44 -9.94
CA VAL A 15 -23.10 11.91 -8.71
C VAL A 15 -21.59 11.99 -8.92
N THR A 16 -20.97 13.07 -8.44
CA THR A 16 -19.52 13.16 -8.34
C THR A 16 -19.05 12.11 -7.35
N HIS A 17 -18.49 11.00 -7.85
CA HIS A 17 -17.81 10.05 -6.99
C HIS A 17 -16.50 10.70 -6.55
N ALA A 18 -16.40 11.06 -5.28
CA ALA A 18 -15.11 11.39 -4.69
C ALA A 18 -14.33 10.08 -4.55
N TYR A 19 -13.11 10.07 -5.07
CA TYR A 19 -12.22 8.92 -5.02
C TYR A 19 -11.10 9.21 -4.04
N ALA A 20 -10.80 8.29 -3.12
CA ALA A 20 -9.69 8.46 -2.21
C ALA A 20 -8.38 8.39 -2.99
N HIS A 21 -7.36 9.01 -2.42
CA HIS A 21 -6.04 9.07 -3.00
C HIS A 21 -5.03 9.11 -1.87
N GLY A 22 -4.08 8.18 -1.86
CA GLY A 22 -3.03 8.14 -0.86
C GLY A 22 -1.89 7.20 -1.21
N LEU A 23 -0.74 7.43 -0.58
CA LEU A 23 0.43 6.55 -0.64
C LEU A 23 1.32 6.75 0.58
N VAL A 24 2.20 5.78 0.84
CA VAL A 24 3.39 6.02 1.67
C VAL A 24 4.37 6.88 0.87
N SER A 25 4.69 8.07 1.40
CA SER A 25 5.65 9.02 0.81
C SER A 25 7.08 8.84 1.34
N SER A 26 7.24 8.21 2.50
CA SER A 26 8.54 7.82 3.05
C SER A 26 8.38 6.55 3.92
N PRO A 27 9.27 5.55 3.82
CA PRO A 27 10.42 5.46 2.92
C PRO A 27 9.99 5.26 1.45
N ILE A 28 10.96 5.11 0.54
CA ILE A 28 10.67 4.88 -0.87
C ILE A 28 9.89 3.58 -1.05
N THR A 29 8.84 3.64 -1.85
CA THR A 29 7.97 2.52 -2.18
C THR A 29 8.14 2.07 -3.64
N ARG A 30 7.54 0.91 -3.95
CA ARG A 30 7.44 0.44 -5.33
C ARG A 30 6.78 1.48 -6.23
N THR A 31 7.35 1.64 -7.42
CA THR A 31 6.78 2.40 -8.53
C THR A 31 6.75 1.53 -9.78
N PRO A 32 5.81 1.77 -10.71
CA PRO A 32 5.78 1.04 -11.97
C PRO A 32 6.90 1.50 -12.92
N GLY A 33 7.28 0.62 -13.83
CA GLY A 33 8.26 0.85 -14.90
C GLY A 33 8.18 -0.24 -15.97
N ASP A 34 9.29 -0.49 -16.66
CA ASP A 34 9.36 -1.45 -17.78
C ASP A 34 8.98 -2.87 -17.38
N ALA A 35 9.37 -3.33 -16.20
CA ALA A 35 9.01 -4.67 -15.72
C ALA A 35 7.51 -4.77 -15.46
N THR A 36 6.90 -3.72 -14.92
CA THR A 36 5.44 -3.60 -14.77
C THR A 36 4.75 -3.55 -16.12
N ALA A 37 5.22 -2.75 -17.08
CA ALA A 37 4.64 -2.68 -18.41
C ALA A 37 4.63 -4.04 -19.12
N ALA A 38 5.67 -4.86 -18.92
CA ALA A 38 5.82 -6.16 -19.56
C ALA A 38 4.74 -7.19 -19.17
N VAL A 39 4.10 -7.05 -18.00
CA VAL A 39 3.10 -8.01 -17.49
C VAL A 39 1.76 -7.37 -17.13
N CYS A 40 1.71 -6.05 -16.94
CA CYS A 40 0.51 -5.31 -16.61
C CYS A 40 0.04 -4.38 -17.74
N GLY A 41 0.85 -4.18 -18.76
CA GLY A 41 0.60 -3.24 -19.85
C GLY A 41 1.09 -1.82 -19.58
N GLN A 42 1.43 -1.11 -20.66
CA GLN A 42 1.90 0.29 -20.59
C GLN A 42 0.78 1.22 -20.10
N THR A 43 -0.48 0.90 -20.42
CA THR A 43 -1.63 1.69 -20.00
C THR A 43 -1.69 1.82 -18.47
N MET A 44 -1.40 0.74 -17.74
CA MET A 44 -1.32 0.79 -16.28
C MET A 44 -0.19 1.69 -15.80
N VAL A 45 1.00 1.55 -16.38
CA VAL A 45 2.17 2.34 -15.99
C VAL A 45 1.87 3.82 -16.16
N ASP A 46 1.32 4.21 -17.30
CA ASP A 46 0.96 5.60 -17.59
C ASP A 46 -0.10 6.14 -16.63
N PHE A 47 -1.11 5.33 -16.30
CA PHE A 47 -2.15 5.68 -15.33
C PHE A 47 -1.56 6.03 -13.95
N TYR A 48 -0.68 5.18 -13.42
CA TYR A 48 -0.08 5.41 -12.10
C TYR A 48 1.07 6.41 -12.09
N LEU A 49 1.72 6.67 -13.22
CA LEU A 49 2.66 7.79 -13.35
C LEU A 49 1.93 9.14 -13.43
N ALA A 50 0.75 9.18 -14.06
CA ALA A 50 -0.09 10.36 -14.08
C ALA A 50 -0.65 10.69 -12.69
N ASP A 51 -1.03 9.67 -11.92
CA ASP A 51 -1.40 9.83 -10.51
C ASP A 51 -0.93 8.66 -9.63
N ASN A 52 0.20 8.85 -8.95
CA ASN A 52 0.78 7.84 -8.07
C ASN A 52 -0.03 7.58 -6.79
N THR A 53 -0.96 8.47 -6.44
CA THR A 53 -1.88 8.31 -5.31
C THR A 53 -3.12 7.49 -5.68
N SER A 54 -3.27 7.10 -6.95
CA SER A 54 -4.43 6.34 -7.43
C SER A 54 -4.39 4.87 -7.00
N TYR A 55 -5.38 4.08 -7.43
CA TYR A 55 -5.68 2.75 -6.88
C TYR A 55 -6.29 1.80 -7.93
N PRO A 56 -6.30 0.48 -7.69
CA PRO A 56 -6.66 -0.51 -8.71
C PRO A 56 -8.10 -0.41 -9.21
N GLU A 57 -9.08 -0.11 -8.36
CA GLU A 57 -10.47 0.05 -8.79
C GLU A 57 -10.65 1.24 -9.75
N ALA A 58 -9.87 2.32 -9.62
CA ALA A 58 -9.86 3.41 -10.58
C ALA A 58 -9.22 3.00 -11.91
N LEU A 59 -8.09 2.29 -11.85
CA LEU A 59 -7.46 1.75 -13.04
C LEU A 59 -8.45 0.92 -13.87
N LEU A 60 -9.18 0.00 -13.22
CA LEU A 60 -10.17 -0.85 -13.90
C LEU A 60 -11.31 -0.06 -14.52
N ARG A 61 -11.79 0.98 -13.82
CA ARG A 61 -12.90 1.84 -14.29
C ARG A 61 -12.52 2.65 -15.52
N GLU A 62 -11.29 3.14 -15.57
CA GLU A 62 -10.78 3.92 -16.70
C GLU A 62 -10.31 3.04 -17.87
N GLY A 63 -10.51 1.72 -17.80
CA GLY A 63 -10.07 0.80 -18.86
C GLY A 63 -8.55 0.68 -18.93
N GLY A 64 -7.87 0.78 -17.78
CA GLY A 64 -6.41 0.86 -17.69
C GLY A 64 -5.66 -0.45 -17.92
N LEU A 65 -6.36 -1.52 -18.31
CA LEU A 65 -5.77 -2.80 -18.68
C LEU A 65 -5.78 -2.95 -20.20
N ASP A 66 -4.64 -3.30 -20.77
CA ASP A 66 -4.48 -3.56 -22.21
C ASP A 66 -4.19 -5.04 -22.50
N GLU A 67 -3.86 -5.35 -23.76
CA GLU A 67 -3.62 -6.72 -24.22
C GLU A 67 -2.42 -7.42 -23.55
N ASN A 68 -1.52 -6.67 -22.89
CA ASN A 68 -0.38 -7.21 -22.18
C ASN A 68 -0.66 -7.49 -20.70
N TYR A 69 -1.87 -7.22 -20.21
CA TYR A 69 -2.25 -7.59 -18.85
C TYR A 69 -2.33 -9.11 -18.70
N ASP A 70 -1.45 -9.65 -17.87
CA ASP A 70 -1.43 -11.05 -17.46
C ASP A 70 -1.83 -11.16 -15.97
N PRO A 71 -3.04 -11.64 -15.63
CA PRO A 71 -3.49 -11.73 -14.24
C PRO A 71 -2.70 -12.74 -13.39
N GLU A 72 -1.93 -13.65 -14.00
CA GLU A 72 -1.06 -14.58 -13.26
C GLU A 72 0.25 -13.92 -12.83
N LEU A 73 0.71 -12.90 -13.57
CA LEU A 73 1.96 -12.18 -13.32
C LEU A 73 1.75 -10.77 -12.76
N CYS A 74 0.58 -10.18 -12.99
CA CYS A 74 0.18 -8.85 -12.58
C CYS A 74 -0.98 -8.91 -11.59
N ASN A 75 -0.66 -9.14 -10.31
CA ASN A 75 -1.66 -9.09 -9.25
C ASN A 75 -1.92 -7.63 -8.83
N LEU A 76 -3.06 -7.08 -9.26
CA LEU A 76 -3.49 -5.71 -8.94
C LEU A 76 -3.65 -5.45 -7.43
N TRP A 77 -3.85 -6.50 -6.64
CA TRP A 77 -4.10 -6.46 -5.20
C TRP A 77 -2.87 -6.92 -4.40
N LEU A 78 -1.69 -6.73 -5.00
CA LEU A 78 -0.40 -6.88 -4.37
C LEU A 78 0.51 -5.77 -4.90
N CYS A 79 0.74 -4.76 -4.08
CA CYS A 79 1.55 -3.59 -4.44
C CYS A 79 1.02 -2.89 -5.70
N LYS A 80 -0.32 -2.89 -5.90
CA LYS A 80 -0.98 -2.33 -7.09
C LYS A 80 -0.58 -3.00 -8.42
N GLY A 81 0.04 -4.18 -8.39
CA GLY A 81 0.62 -4.86 -9.55
C GLY A 81 2.06 -4.45 -9.88
N PHE A 82 2.67 -3.56 -9.09
CA PHE A 82 4.03 -3.08 -9.35
C PHE A 82 5.08 -4.18 -9.17
N GLN A 83 5.92 -4.32 -10.18
CA GLN A 83 6.88 -5.39 -10.27
C GLN A 83 8.18 -5.04 -9.53
N PHE A 84 8.77 -6.04 -8.88
CA PHE A 84 10.03 -5.86 -8.16
C PHE A 84 11.19 -5.45 -9.08
N GLY A 85 11.17 -5.87 -10.35
CA GLY A 85 12.20 -5.53 -11.34
C GLY A 85 12.43 -4.02 -11.49
N ASP A 86 11.37 -3.21 -11.35
CA ASP A 86 11.44 -1.74 -11.41
C ASP A 86 12.01 -1.10 -10.13
N ASN A 87 12.22 -1.89 -9.07
CA ASN A 87 12.40 -1.44 -7.70
C ASN A 87 13.61 -2.05 -6.98
N SER A 88 14.39 -2.91 -7.64
CA SER A 88 15.53 -3.62 -7.05
C SER A 88 16.62 -2.69 -6.46
N ALA A 89 16.74 -1.46 -6.96
CA ALA A 89 17.66 -0.45 -6.45
C ALA A 89 17.17 0.24 -5.15
N LYS A 90 15.94 -0.04 -4.70
CA LYS A 90 15.28 0.62 -3.56
C LYS A 90 15.22 -0.26 -2.30
N VAL A 91 15.77 -1.47 -2.37
CA VAL A 91 15.72 -2.45 -1.28
C VAL A 91 16.54 -1.94 -0.09
N VAL A 92 15.93 -1.99 1.09
CA VAL A 92 16.61 -1.68 2.36
C VAL A 92 16.80 -2.97 3.14
N GLU A 93 17.98 -3.19 3.71
CA GLU A 93 18.17 -4.27 4.67
C GLU A 93 17.72 -3.79 6.05
N TYR A 94 16.85 -4.57 6.70
CA TYR A 94 16.44 -4.38 8.09
C TYR A 94 16.77 -5.63 8.91
N VAL A 95 17.16 -5.45 10.16
CA VAL A 95 17.28 -6.54 11.14
C VAL A 95 16.08 -6.56 12.08
N ALA A 96 15.88 -7.68 12.78
CA ALA A 96 14.81 -7.77 13.78
C ALA A 96 14.99 -6.70 14.87
N GLY A 97 13.91 -5.99 15.18
CA GLY A 97 13.90 -4.87 16.13
C GLY A 97 14.14 -3.49 15.51
N ASP A 98 14.49 -3.40 14.22
CA ASP A 98 14.61 -2.10 13.55
C ASP A 98 13.24 -1.39 13.50
N GLU A 99 13.28 -0.08 13.71
CA GLU A 99 12.12 0.81 13.57
C GLU A 99 12.11 1.40 12.16
N VAL A 100 11.02 1.18 11.43
CA VAL A 100 10.80 1.76 10.10
C VAL A 100 9.87 2.96 10.24
N PRO A 101 10.36 4.21 10.13
CA PRO A 101 9.51 5.39 10.14
C PRO A 101 8.75 5.49 8.82
N ILE A 102 7.43 5.55 8.90
CA ILE A 102 6.51 5.62 7.77
C ILE A 102 5.76 6.95 7.80
N GLU A 103 5.79 7.66 6.68
CA GLU A 103 4.96 8.83 6.40
C GLU A 103 4.00 8.50 5.26
N VAL A 104 2.70 8.72 5.51
CA VAL A 104 1.62 8.52 4.55
C VAL A 104 1.10 9.88 4.11
N PHE A 105 1.03 10.09 2.80
CA PHE A 105 0.36 11.23 2.21
C PHE A 105 -1.05 10.82 1.78
N ILE A 106 -2.07 11.44 2.38
CA ILE A 106 -3.48 11.32 1.99
C ILE A 106 -3.89 12.58 1.24
N ARG A 107 -4.20 12.44 -0.06
CA ARG A 107 -4.68 13.54 -0.92
C ARG A 107 -6.20 13.71 -0.82
N ILE A 108 -6.94 12.61 -0.82
CA ILE A 108 -8.40 12.60 -0.67
C ILE A 108 -8.74 11.53 0.39
N PRO A 109 -9.26 11.93 1.57
CA PRO A 109 -9.57 11.02 2.67
C PRO A 109 -10.88 10.28 2.43
N HIS A 110 -10.95 9.04 2.90
CA HIS A 110 -12.15 8.21 2.94
C HIS A 110 -12.12 7.35 4.20
N LEU A 111 -13.18 7.46 5.00
CA LEU A 111 -13.30 6.70 6.24
C LEU A 111 -13.20 5.20 5.93
N GLY A 112 -12.34 4.50 6.66
CA GLY A 112 -12.10 3.09 6.44
C GLY A 112 -11.23 2.46 7.52
N PHE A 113 -10.59 1.37 7.16
CA PHE A 113 -9.61 0.66 7.98
C PHE A 113 -8.27 0.59 7.26
N ALA A 114 -7.19 0.48 8.02
CA ALA A 114 -5.86 0.33 7.45
C ALA A 114 -5.01 -0.63 8.27
N ASN A 115 -3.97 -1.17 7.65
CA ASN A 115 -2.93 -1.89 8.36
C ASN A 115 -1.57 -1.68 7.69
N VAL A 116 -0.51 -1.98 8.44
CA VAL A 116 0.82 -2.20 7.91
C VAL A 116 1.20 -3.63 8.23
N SER A 117 1.54 -4.40 7.21
CA SER A 117 1.83 -5.84 7.32
C SER A 117 3.08 -6.20 6.55
N ILE A 118 3.77 -7.25 6.97
CA ILE A 118 4.76 -7.92 6.11
C ILE A 118 4.01 -8.87 5.20
N VAL A 119 4.28 -8.82 3.90
CA VAL A 119 3.61 -9.66 2.89
C VAL A 119 4.64 -10.45 2.11
N ASP A 120 4.47 -11.78 2.03
CA ASP A 120 5.18 -12.64 1.09
C ASP A 120 4.57 -12.45 -0.30
N THR A 121 5.34 -11.83 -1.18
CA THR A 121 4.89 -11.41 -2.51
C THR A 121 4.67 -12.59 -3.46
N SER A 122 5.27 -13.76 -3.18
CA SER A 122 5.15 -14.92 -4.06
C SER A 122 3.80 -15.64 -3.91
N VAL A 123 3.14 -15.46 -2.77
CA VAL A 123 1.86 -16.11 -2.45
C VAL A 123 0.77 -15.11 -2.07
N ASN A 124 1.09 -13.80 -2.08
CA ASN A 124 0.21 -12.72 -1.64
C ASN A 124 -0.40 -12.99 -0.25
N ALA A 125 0.46 -13.24 0.74
CA ALA A 125 0.01 -13.59 2.08
C ALA A 125 0.74 -12.77 3.15
N VAL A 126 -0.01 -12.33 4.16
CA VAL A 126 0.55 -11.71 5.35
C VAL A 126 1.43 -12.73 6.10
N VAL A 127 2.60 -12.26 6.53
CA VAL A 127 3.56 -13.02 7.34
C VAL A 127 3.41 -12.59 8.80
N GLY A 128 3.01 -13.53 9.66
CA GLY A 128 2.80 -13.24 11.07
C GLY A 128 1.60 -12.33 11.32
N GLU A 129 1.70 -11.49 12.36
CA GLU A 129 0.68 -10.50 12.69
C GLU A 129 0.96 -9.17 11.97
N PRO A 130 -0.07 -8.38 11.62
CA PRO A 130 0.12 -7.01 11.16
C PRO A 130 0.97 -6.20 12.15
N LEU A 131 1.91 -5.41 11.62
CA LEU A 131 2.80 -4.55 12.40
C LEU A 131 2.04 -3.38 13.03
N ARG A 132 0.95 -2.94 12.38
CA ARG A 132 0.05 -1.89 12.86
C ARG A 132 -1.34 -2.05 12.26
N VAL A 133 -2.39 -1.79 13.04
CA VAL A 133 -3.78 -1.88 12.59
C VAL A 133 -4.57 -0.67 13.09
N TRP A 134 -5.40 -0.12 12.21
CA TRP A 134 -6.50 0.78 12.54
C TRP A 134 -7.78 0.08 12.07
N GLU A 135 -8.49 -0.56 13.00
CA GLU A 135 -9.67 -1.39 12.70
C GLU A 135 -10.82 -0.60 12.08
N ASP A 136 -10.95 0.67 12.47
CA ASP A 136 -11.85 1.67 11.91
C ASP A 136 -11.26 3.08 12.08
N GLY A 137 -11.98 4.12 11.65
CA GLY A 137 -11.60 5.51 11.89
C GLY A 137 -10.43 6.02 11.05
N TYR A 138 -9.86 5.21 10.15
CA TYR A 138 -8.71 5.62 9.37
C TYR A 138 -9.12 6.58 8.24
N ALA A 139 -8.36 7.67 8.10
CA ALA A 139 -8.55 8.71 7.10
C ALA A 139 -9.97 9.30 7.07
N ASP A 140 -10.53 9.64 8.23
CA ASP A 140 -11.85 10.27 8.33
C ASP A 140 -11.87 11.64 7.62
N PRO A 141 -12.74 11.85 6.60
CA PRO A 141 -12.92 13.15 5.95
C PRO A 141 -13.29 14.29 6.91
N ALA A 142 -13.89 13.99 8.07
CA ALA A 142 -14.25 14.99 9.07
C ALA A 142 -13.02 15.63 9.76
N GLU A 143 -11.87 14.96 9.72
CA GLU A 143 -10.63 15.43 10.35
C GLU A 143 -9.67 16.09 9.35
N PHE A 144 -9.96 16.01 8.05
CA PHE A 144 -9.12 16.56 7.01
C PHE A 144 -9.13 18.11 6.97
N PRO A 145 -7.99 18.80 6.78
CA PRO A 145 -6.67 18.28 6.39
C PRO A 145 -5.76 17.85 7.56
N ASN A 146 -6.25 17.88 8.80
CA ASN A 146 -5.46 17.61 10.01
C ASN A 146 -5.76 16.22 10.55
N LEU A 147 -5.57 15.19 9.72
CA LEU A 147 -5.73 13.79 10.13
C LEU A 147 -4.86 13.49 11.37
N PRO A 148 -5.25 12.52 12.22
CA PRO A 148 -4.46 12.13 13.38
C PRO A 148 -3.02 11.81 12.98
N GLU A 149 -2.06 12.32 13.77
CA GLU A 149 -0.63 12.13 13.48
C GLU A 149 -0.30 10.64 13.34
N ASP A 150 -0.88 9.82 14.20
CA ASP A 150 -0.64 8.38 14.25
C ASP A 150 -1.26 7.60 13.06
N GLN A 151 -1.96 8.27 12.14
CA GLN A 151 -2.44 7.70 10.87
C GLN A 151 -1.55 8.07 9.68
N VAL A 152 -0.85 9.22 9.75
CA VAL A 152 -0.05 9.77 8.64
C VAL A 152 1.45 9.79 8.91
N LYS A 153 1.87 9.60 10.16
CA LYS A 153 3.28 9.57 10.57
C LYS A 153 3.45 8.67 11.80
N PHE A 154 4.07 7.52 11.61
CA PHE A 154 4.22 6.50 12.65
C PHE A 154 5.48 5.66 12.37
N SER A 155 5.84 4.78 13.30
CA SER A 155 6.86 3.75 13.07
C SER A 155 6.29 2.36 13.25
N VAL A 156 6.90 1.38 12.58
CA VAL A 156 6.65 -0.05 12.79
C VAL A 156 7.94 -0.77 13.10
N THR A 157 7.89 -1.77 13.98
CA THR A 157 9.04 -2.59 14.34
C THR A 157 9.10 -3.82 13.43
N VAL A 158 10.26 -4.09 12.83
CA VAL A 158 10.49 -5.31 12.04
C VAL A 158 10.63 -6.51 12.99
N PRO A 159 9.78 -7.56 12.89
CA PRO A 159 9.91 -8.76 13.71
C PRO A 159 11.02 -9.66 13.19
N GLU A 160 11.38 -10.70 13.94
CA GLU A 160 12.21 -11.81 13.44
C GLU A 160 11.38 -12.69 12.49
N LEU A 161 11.90 -12.93 11.28
CA LEU A 161 11.20 -13.60 10.17
C LEU A 161 11.78 -14.97 9.84
N GLY A 162 12.76 -15.45 10.61
CA GLY A 162 13.28 -16.82 10.52
C GLY A 162 13.92 -17.12 9.16
N GLY A 163 14.46 -16.10 8.48
CA GLY A 163 15.06 -16.22 7.16
C GLY A 163 14.07 -16.25 5.99
N LEU A 164 12.77 -15.96 6.20
CA LEU A 164 11.78 -15.94 5.11
C LEU A 164 12.05 -14.84 4.07
N CYS A 165 12.56 -13.69 4.52
CA CYS A 165 12.68 -12.47 3.73
C CYS A 165 14.13 -12.13 3.37
N VAL A 166 14.97 -13.16 3.15
CA VAL A 166 16.40 -12.97 2.81
C VAL A 166 16.58 -12.51 1.36
N GLU A 167 15.72 -13.00 0.45
CA GLU A 167 15.82 -12.69 -0.97
C GLU A 167 15.12 -11.35 -1.30
N PRO A 168 15.79 -10.44 -2.03
CA PRO A 168 15.17 -9.19 -2.47
C PRO A 168 13.86 -9.41 -3.24
N GLY A 169 12.83 -8.65 -2.88
CA GLY A 169 11.50 -8.72 -3.51
C GLY A 169 10.61 -9.86 -3.01
N LYS A 170 11.13 -10.78 -2.19
CA LYS A 170 10.37 -11.87 -1.56
C LYS A 170 9.35 -11.37 -0.55
N CYS A 171 9.70 -10.32 0.19
CA CYS A 171 8.83 -9.69 1.17
C CYS A 171 8.77 -8.18 0.96
N VAL A 172 7.65 -7.60 1.38
CA VAL A 172 7.46 -6.15 1.45
C VAL A 172 6.83 -5.79 2.79
N ILE A 173 7.15 -4.60 3.30
CA ILE A 173 6.28 -3.93 4.28
C ILE A 173 5.21 -3.20 3.47
N GLN A 174 3.98 -3.69 3.55
CA GLN A 174 2.84 -3.14 2.83
C GLN A 174 1.99 -2.29 3.77
N TRP A 175 1.80 -1.02 3.42
CA TRP A 175 0.68 -0.24 3.92
C TRP A 175 -0.53 -0.54 3.05
N TYR A 176 -1.63 -0.97 3.68
CA TYR A 176 -2.91 -1.25 3.06
C TYR A 176 -3.98 -0.37 3.70
N TRP A 177 -4.79 0.31 2.90
CA TRP A 177 -5.95 1.06 3.35
C TRP A 177 -7.14 0.71 2.46
N PHE A 178 -8.28 0.45 3.08
CA PHE A 178 -9.54 0.24 2.38
C PHE A 178 -10.61 1.18 2.92
N GLY A 179 -11.13 2.04 2.05
CA GLY A 179 -12.15 3.03 2.38
C GLY A 179 -13.03 3.29 1.16
N ALA A 180 -14.35 3.40 1.38
CA ALA A 180 -15.33 3.61 0.32
C ALA A 180 -15.18 2.66 -0.90
N GLU A 181 -14.99 1.36 -0.64
CA GLU A 181 -14.84 0.31 -1.65
C GLU A 181 -13.62 0.51 -2.59
N GLN A 182 -12.55 1.12 -2.08
CA GLN A 182 -11.33 1.41 -2.82
C GLN A 182 -10.11 0.94 -2.05
N THR A 183 -9.15 0.34 -2.74
CA THR A 183 -7.98 -0.29 -2.15
C THR A 183 -6.71 0.51 -2.40
N TYR A 184 -6.00 0.89 -1.35
CA TYR A 184 -4.75 1.64 -1.44
C TYR A 184 -3.61 0.83 -0.88
N GLU A 185 -2.54 0.73 -1.67
CA GLU A 185 -1.37 -0.03 -1.27
C GLU A 185 -0.10 0.75 -1.56
N SER A 186 0.86 0.62 -0.66
CA SER A 186 2.24 1.03 -0.87
C SER A 186 3.16 -0.03 -0.29
N CYS A 187 4.13 -0.48 -1.08
CA CYS A 187 5.04 -1.55 -0.70
C CYS A 187 6.47 -1.04 -0.60
N ILE A 188 7.10 -1.30 0.54
CA ILE A 188 8.50 -1.02 0.81
C ILE A 188 9.24 -2.34 0.67
N ASP A 189 10.13 -2.45 -0.31
CA ASP A 189 10.96 -3.64 -0.49
C ASP A 189 12.08 -3.67 0.55
N PHE A 190 12.23 -4.81 1.22
CA PHE A 190 13.27 -5.01 2.19
C PHE A 190 13.83 -6.43 2.17
N THR A 191 14.99 -6.60 2.78
CA THR A 191 15.52 -7.91 3.17
C THR A 191 15.74 -7.97 4.67
N GLN A 192 15.66 -9.16 5.24
CA GLN A 192 16.11 -9.45 6.59
C GLN A 192 17.14 -10.58 6.56
N PRO A 193 18.36 -10.38 7.10
CA PRO A 193 19.34 -11.44 7.22
C PRO A 193 18.77 -12.65 7.96
N ALA A 194 19.21 -13.85 7.60
CA ALA A 194 18.86 -15.04 8.36
C ALA A 194 19.34 -14.89 9.82
N PRO A 195 18.63 -15.51 10.79
CA PRO A 195 19.07 -15.53 12.18
C PRO A 195 20.51 -16.05 12.26
N ASP A 196 21.39 -15.33 12.96
CA ASP A 196 22.73 -15.82 13.24
C ASP A 196 22.63 -16.98 14.26
N PRO A 197 22.95 -18.23 13.86
CA PRO A 197 22.86 -19.38 14.76
C PRO A 197 23.84 -19.30 15.94
N ASP A 198 24.87 -18.45 15.84
CA ASP A 198 25.92 -18.27 16.84
C ASP A 198 25.74 -16.97 17.66
N ALA A 199 24.65 -16.21 17.44
CA ALA A 199 24.35 -15.01 18.22
C ALA A 199 24.11 -15.39 19.69
N VAL A 200 25.10 -15.08 20.54
CA VAL A 200 24.94 -15.19 21.99
C VAL A 200 23.93 -14.14 22.44
N PRO A 201 22.80 -14.51 23.08
CA PRO A 201 21.85 -13.52 23.56
C PRO A 201 22.57 -12.60 24.55
N ASN A 202 22.48 -11.29 24.33
CA ASN A 202 22.94 -10.28 25.28
C ASN A 202 22.02 -10.32 26.51
N VAL A 203 22.27 -11.30 27.39
CA VAL A 203 21.73 -11.28 28.74
C VAL A 203 22.54 -10.24 29.49
N GLU A 204 22.11 -8.97 29.44
CA GLU A 204 22.58 -7.99 30.41
C GLU A 204 22.23 -8.54 31.80
N ALA A 205 23.25 -9.07 32.47
CA ALA A 205 23.15 -9.54 33.83
C ALA A 205 22.73 -8.34 34.69
N ARG A 206 21.44 -8.27 35.02
CA ARG A 206 20.93 -7.44 36.12
C ARG A 206 21.54 -7.96 37.42
N TYR A 207 22.75 -7.51 37.71
CA TYR A 207 23.33 -7.64 39.03
C TYR A 207 22.51 -6.79 40.00
N TRP A 208 21.56 -7.42 40.68
CA TRP A 208 20.99 -6.90 41.90
C TRP A 208 22.06 -6.97 42.98
N THR A 209 22.65 -5.83 43.34
CA THR A 209 23.42 -5.70 44.59
C THR A 209 22.44 -5.52 45.74
N ALA A 210 22.62 -6.39 46.75
CA ALA A 210 21.91 -6.38 48.04
C ALA A 210 22.25 -5.16 48.90
#